data_AF-A0A1W9QQ10-F1
#
_entry.id   AF-A0A1W9QQ10-F1
#
_cell.length_a   1.000
_cell.length_b   1.000
_cell.length_c   1.000
_cell.angle_alpha   90.00
_cell.angle_beta   90.00
_cell.angle_gamma   90.00
#
_symmetry.space_group_name_H-M   'P 1'
#
loop_
_entity.id
_entity.type
_entity.pdbx_description
1 polymer ?
#
loop_
_entity_poly.entity_id
_entity_poly.type
_entity_poly.pdbx_seq_one_letter_code
_entity_poly.pdbx_strand_id
1 'polypeptide(L)'
;MEKIAKAIVKLRWVIIVVVVGLTAFFGLQLKTLTINSDVISSLPDDDPVAKLYKDIGKKYGGNDMGMIVLETDDVFKTEVLEHVKQITDSLKIMEGINTVTSLTDIIDIKGEEWGIEIGKLIDEYDLPDTQSELDSLKDYVFSKDMYKGAIVSDDGTATLVMFTLLCLF
;
A
#
# COMPACT_ATOMS: atom_id res chain seq x y z
N MET A 1 55.98 22.69 10.96
CA MET A 1 55.91 21.36 10.33
C MET A 1 56.61 20.29 11.18
N GLU A 2 57.92 20.40 11.46
CA GLU A 2 58.66 19.34 12.18
C GLU A 2 58.20 19.04 13.62
N LYS A 3 57.77 20.08 14.37
CA LYS A 3 57.28 19.90 15.75
C LYS A 3 55.98 19.09 15.83
N ILE A 4 55.10 19.23 14.84
CA ILE A 4 53.82 18.50 14.75
C ILE A 4 54.10 17.03 14.40
N ALA A 5 54.99 16.78 13.44
CA ALA A 5 55.40 15.42 13.07
C ALA A 5 56.02 14.65 14.25
N LYS A 6 56.89 15.29 15.04
CA LYS A 6 57.48 14.67 16.25
C LYS A 6 56.44 14.39 17.34
N ALA A 7 55.43 15.25 17.51
CA ALA A 7 54.33 15.04 18.45
C ALA A 7 53.45 13.84 18.05
N ILE A 8 53.15 13.70 16.76
CA ILE A 8 52.38 12.57 16.21
C ILE A 8 53.11 11.24 16.45
N VAL A 9 54.41 11.16 16.19
CA VAL A 9 55.20 9.92 16.40
C VAL A 9 55.31 9.55 17.88
N LYS A 10 55.35 10.54 18.79
CA LYS A 10 55.39 10.32 20.24
C LYS A 10 54.06 9.80 20.79
N LEU A 11 52.93 10.23 20.23
CA LEU A 11 51.57 9.87 20.65
C LEU A 11 50.89 8.83 19.73
N ARG A 12 51.67 8.11 18.92
CA ARG A 12 51.17 7.22 17.85
C ARG A 12 50.06 6.26 18.30
N TRP A 13 50.19 5.66 19.49
CA TRP A 13 49.19 4.72 20.02
C TRP A 13 47.90 5.42 20.44
N VAL A 14 47.97 6.62 21.02
CA VAL A 14 46.80 7.44 21.35
C VAL A 14 46.06 7.82 20.07
N ILE A 15 46.80 8.22 19.02
CA ILE A 15 46.21 8.59 17.74
C ILE A 15 45.55 7.36 17.08
N ILE A 16 46.20 6.20 17.09
CA ILE A 16 45.62 4.96 16.55
C ILE A 16 44.34 4.59 17.29
N VAL A 17 44.33 4.61 18.62
CA VAL A 17 43.14 4.30 19.42
C VAL A 17 42.01 5.28 19.15
N VAL A 18 42.31 6.58 19.04
CA VAL A 18 41.31 7.61 18.71
C VAL A 18 40.75 7.41 17.31
N VAL A 19 41.60 7.17 16.32
CA VAL A 19 41.15 6.93 14.94
C VAL A 19 40.30 5.66 14.85
N VAL A 20 40.76 4.56 15.43
CA VAL A 20 39.99 3.30 15.47
C VAL A 20 38.67 3.49 16.22
N GLY A 21 38.68 4.22 17.34
CA GLY A 21 37.47 4.56 18.09
C GLY A 21 36.48 5.39 17.27
N LEU A 22 36.95 6.41 16.54
CA LEU A 22 36.13 7.21 15.64
C LEU A 22 35.60 6.39 14.46
N THR A 23 36.44 5.56 13.85
CA THR A 23 36.02 4.66 12.77
C THR A 23 34.95 3.67 13.24
N ALA A 24 35.12 3.08 14.42
CA ALA A 24 34.11 2.21 15.02
C ALA A 24 32.82 2.97 15.33
N PHE A 25 32.92 4.19 15.88
CA PHE A 25 31.77 5.06 16.15
C PHE A 25 30.96 5.37 14.88
N PHE A 26 31.62 5.84 13.81
CA PHE A 26 30.95 6.07 12.52
C PHE A 26 30.44 4.78 11.89
N GLY A 27 31.18 3.68 12.02
CA GLY A 27 30.76 2.36 11.55
C GLY A 27 29.49 1.85 12.25
N LEU A 28 29.31 2.13 13.53
CA LEU A 28 28.08 1.82 14.25
C LEU A 28 26.90 2.69 13.79
N GLN A 29 27.15 3.96 13.48
CA GLN A 29 26.13 4.89 12.99
C GLN A 29 25.59 4.52 11.59
N LEU A 30 26.36 3.78 10.77
CA LEU A 30 25.89 3.27 9.49
C LEU A 30 24.64 2.38 9.60
N LYS A 31 24.41 1.75 10.77
CA LYS A 31 23.20 0.94 11.00
C LYS A 31 21.92 1.77 11.05
N THR A 32 22.01 3.07 11.30
CA THR A 32 20.87 3.99 11.34
C THR A 32 20.63 4.67 9.98
N LEU A 33 21.42 4.31 8.95
CA LEU A 33 21.25 4.85 7.62
C LEU A 33 19.94 4.32 7.01
N THR A 34 19.00 5.23 6.76
CA THR A 34 17.73 4.92 6.11
C THR A 34 17.80 5.30 4.63
N ILE A 35 17.20 4.47 3.78
CA ILE A 35 17.03 4.78 2.36
C ILE A 35 15.67 5.45 2.22
N ASN A 36 15.66 6.67 1.69
CA ASN A 36 14.42 7.33 1.31
C ASN A 36 14.16 7.05 -0.18
N SER A 37 13.09 6.30 -0.47
CA SER A 37 12.67 5.94 -1.84
C SER A 37 11.64 6.90 -2.43
N ASP A 38 11.24 7.95 -1.69
CA ASP A 38 10.27 8.94 -2.17
C ASP A 38 10.95 9.87 -3.19
N VAL A 39 10.62 9.69 -4.45
CA VAL A 39 11.11 10.52 -5.57
C VAL A 39 10.70 11.98 -5.39
N ILE A 40 9.53 12.25 -4.81
CA ILE A 40 9.03 13.61 -4.58
C ILE A 40 9.87 14.31 -3.51
N SER A 41 10.40 13.57 -2.54
CA SER A 41 11.33 14.12 -1.54
C SER A 41 12.72 14.47 -2.10
N SER A 42 13.06 13.97 -3.29
CA SER A 42 14.31 14.32 -3.99
C SER A 42 14.21 15.62 -4.79
N LEU A 43 12.99 16.17 -4.93
CA LEU A 43 12.77 17.45 -5.61
C LEU A 43 13.09 18.63 -4.68
N PRO A 44 13.44 19.81 -5.22
CA PRO A 44 13.66 21.01 -4.42
C PRO A 44 12.45 21.35 -3.54
N ASP A 45 12.71 21.76 -2.29
CA ASP A 45 11.66 22.11 -1.32
C ASP A 45 10.78 23.29 -1.76
N ASP A 46 11.29 24.15 -2.64
CA ASP A 46 10.63 25.33 -3.19
C ASP A 46 9.87 25.07 -4.50
N ASP A 47 9.84 23.83 -4.99
CA ASP A 47 9.09 23.47 -6.19
C ASP A 47 7.55 23.56 -5.94
N PRO A 48 6.82 24.40 -6.68
CA PRO A 48 5.39 24.61 -6.45
C PRO A 48 4.54 23.38 -6.80
N VAL A 49 5.00 22.52 -7.72
CA VAL A 49 4.29 21.31 -8.16
C VAL A 49 4.46 20.21 -7.11
N ALA A 50 5.67 20.02 -6.58
CA ALA A 50 5.93 19.08 -5.49
C ALA A 50 5.12 19.44 -4.24
N LYS A 51 5.00 20.74 -3.93
CA LYS A 51 4.18 21.22 -2.82
C LYS A 51 2.68 20.94 -3.03
N LEU A 52 2.17 21.22 -4.23
CA LEU A 52 0.78 20.93 -4.56
C LEU A 52 0.48 19.42 -4.46
N TYR A 53 1.38 18.56 -4.95
CA TYR A 53 1.25 17.11 -4.85
C TYR A 53 1.15 16.66 -3.39
N LYS A 54 2.06 17.13 -2.52
CA LYS A 54 2.05 16.82 -1.08
C LYS A 54 0.77 17.32 -0.40
N ASP A 55 0.29 18.50 -0.77
CA ASP A 55 -0.95 19.08 -0.20
C ASP A 55 -2.20 18.30 -0.61
N ILE A 56 -2.27 17.83 -1.86
CA ILE A 56 -3.35 16.95 -2.34
C ILE A 56 -3.32 15.62 -1.57
N GLY A 57 -2.15 14.99 -1.46
CA GLY A 57 -2.02 13.73 -0.72
C GLY A 57 -2.44 13.86 0.75
N LYS A 58 -2.08 14.97 1.41
CA LYS A 58 -2.50 15.24 2.80
C LYS A 58 -4.00 15.50 2.94
N LYS A 59 -4.62 16.19 1.99
CA LYS A 59 -6.04 16.54 2.07
C LYS A 59 -6.98 15.41 1.68
N TYR A 60 -6.54 14.54 0.75
CA TYR A 60 -7.40 13.51 0.15
C TYR A 60 -7.00 12.07 0.54
N GLY A 61 -6.01 11.88 1.42
CA GLY A 61 -5.76 10.58 2.06
C GLY A 61 -4.76 9.68 1.36
N GLY A 62 -3.72 10.26 0.75
CA GLY A 62 -2.63 9.54 0.11
C GLY A 62 -2.65 9.62 -1.41
N ASN A 63 -1.45 9.73 -2.00
CA ASN A 63 -1.26 9.66 -3.46
C ASN A 63 -0.68 8.32 -3.91
N ASP A 64 -0.23 7.49 -2.96
CA ASP A 64 0.39 6.21 -3.25
C ASP A 64 -0.65 5.10 -3.18
N MET A 65 -0.82 4.39 -4.28
CA MET A 65 -1.78 3.31 -4.44
C MET A 65 -1.03 2.00 -4.67
N GLY A 66 -1.39 0.98 -3.90
CA GLY A 66 -0.99 -0.40 -4.12
C GLY A 66 -2.11 -1.21 -4.76
N MET A 67 -1.71 -2.25 -5.50
CA MET A 67 -2.62 -3.11 -6.23
C MET A 67 -2.14 -4.55 -6.13
N ILE A 68 -3.05 -5.45 -5.75
CA ILE A 68 -2.84 -6.89 -5.70
C ILE A 68 -3.81 -7.52 -6.69
N VAL A 69 -3.28 -8.32 -7.62
CA VAL A 69 -4.07 -9.11 -8.56
C VAL A 69 -4.06 -10.55 -8.08
N LEU A 70 -5.24 -11.12 -7.90
CA LEU A 70 -5.42 -12.55 -7.61
C LEU A 70 -5.89 -13.24 -8.88
N GLU A 71 -5.18 -14.27 -9.32
CA GLU A 71 -5.52 -15.11 -10.48
C GLU A 71 -5.99 -16.49 -10.00
N THR A 72 -7.04 -17.02 -10.62
CA THR A 72 -7.73 -18.28 -10.28
C THR A 72 -8.50 -18.79 -11.50
N ASP A 73 -9.03 -20.00 -11.44
CA ASP A 73 -9.89 -20.53 -12.51
C ASP A 73 -11.27 -19.85 -12.56
N ASP A 74 -11.80 -19.46 -11.40
CA ASP A 74 -13.07 -18.71 -11.28
C ASP A 74 -13.06 -17.94 -9.96
N VAL A 75 -13.22 -16.61 -10.04
CA VAL A 75 -13.28 -15.72 -8.86
C VAL A 75 -14.59 -15.87 -8.08
N PHE A 76 -15.64 -16.40 -8.70
CA PHE A 76 -16.96 -16.61 -8.10
C PHE A 76 -17.05 -17.97 -7.41
N LYS A 77 -15.99 -18.36 -6.69
CA LYS A 77 -15.97 -19.50 -5.78
C LYS A 77 -15.93 -18.99 -4.35
N THR A 78 -16.71 -19.58 -3.46
CA THR A 78 -16.75 -19.19 -2.03
C THR A 78 -15.35 -19.15 -1.41
N GLU A 79 -14.52 -20.16 -1.67
CA GLU A 79 -13.12 -20.20 -1.20
C GLU A 79 -12.29 -19.01 -1.69
N VAL A 80 -12.46 -18.58 -2.95
CA VAL A 80 -11.74 -17.43 -3.50
C VAL A 80 -12.25 -16.13 -2.87
N LEU A 81 -13.56 -15.98 -2.72
CA LEU A 81 -14.16 -14.81 -2.05
C LEU A 81 -13.69 -14.70 -0.60
N GLU A 82 -13.55 -15.83 0.11
CA GLU A 82 -12.96 -15.88 1.46
C GLU A 82 -11.51 -15.40 1.46
N HIS A 83 -10.68 -15.83 0.51
CA HIS A 83 -9.30 -15.35 0.40
C HIS A 83 -9.22 -13.85 0.10
N VAL A 84 -10.05 -13.35 -0.81
CA VAL A 84 -10.13 -11.92 -1.12
C VAL A 84 -10.56 -11.13 0.12
N LYS A 85 -11.55 -11.63 0.88
CA LYS A 85 -11.98 -11.04 2.14
C LYS A 85 -10.84 -11.02 3.16
N GLN A 86 -10.13 -12.13 3.35
CA GLN A 86 -9.01 -12.22 4.29
C GLN A 86 -7.90 -11.21 3.96
N ILE A 87 -7.54 -11.06 2.68
CA ILE A 87 -6.55 -10.06 2.24
C ILE A 87 -7.08 -8.65 2.50
N THR A 88 -8.33 -8.39 2.15
CA THR A 88 -8.98 -7.09 2.33
C THR A 88 -8.99 -6.68 3.81
N ASP A 89 -9.40 -7.57 4.69
CA ASP A 89 -9.48 -7.31 6.13
C ASP A 89 -8.09 -7.16 6.75
N SER A 90 -7.12 -7.94 6.30
CA SER A 90 -5.72 -7.83 6.73
C SER A 90 -5.11 -6.47 6.34
N LEU A 91 -5.43 -5.96 5.15
CA LEU A 91 -4.99 -4.63 4.71
C LEU A 91 -5.67 -3.52 5.51
N LYS A 92 -6.97 -3.63 5.80
CA LYS A 92 -7.71 -2.60 6.55
C LYS A 92 -7.18 -2.37 7.97
N ILE A 93 -6.62 -3.40 8.61
CA ILE A 93 -6.06 -3.29 9.96
C ILE A 93 -4.56 -2.94 9.97
N MET A 94 -3.92 -2.90 8.79
CA MET A 94 -2.49 -2.63 8.68
C MET A 94 -2.20 -1.13 8.88
N GLU A 95 -1.22 -0.83 9.73
CA GLU A 95 -0.78 0.55 9.94
C GLU A 95 -0.23 1.13 8.63
N GLY A 96 -0.68 2.33 8.26
CA GLY A 96 -0.30 2.99 7.02
C GLY A 96 -1.19 2.69 5.83
N ILE A 97 -2.28 1.92 5.97
CA ILE A 97 -3.33 1.78 4.95
C ILE A 97 -4.47 2.76 5.27
N ASN A 98 -4.92 3.51 4.26
CA ASN A 98 -6.03 4.47 4.38
C ASN A 98 -7.36 3.88 3.89
N THR A 99 -7.39 3.36 2.67
CA THR A 99 -8.58 2.71 2.10
C THR A 99 -8.21 1.41 1.40
N VAL A 100 -9.17 0.48 1.35
CA VAL A 100 -9.07 -0.76 0.58
C VAL A 100 -10.33 -0.87 -0.28
N THR A 101 -10.20 -1.38 -1.49
CA THR A 101 -11.30 -1.63 -2.43
C THR A 101 -11.06 -2.97 -3.10
N SER A 102 -12.02 -3.87 -2.97
CA SER A 102 -11.98 -5.22 -3.52
C SER A 102 -13.38 -5.69 -3.87
N LEU A 103 -13.50 -6.85 -4.51
CA LEU A 103 -14.80 -7.46 -4.82
C LEU A 103 -15.68 -7.64 -3.58
N THR A 104 -15.09 -7.87 -2.40
CA THR A 104 -15.80 -8.08 -1.12
C THR A 104 -16.03 -6.80 -0.32
N ASP A 105 -15.51 -5.65 -0.77
CA ASP A 105 -15.60 -4.38 -0.03
C ASP A 105 -16.00 -3.17 -0.89
N ILE A 106 -16.34 -3.41 -2.15
CA ILE A 106 -16.79 -2.36 -3.05
C ILE A 106 -18.23 -1.93 -2.69
N ILE A 107 -18.44 -0.60 -2.73
CA ILE A 107 -19.75 0.00 -2.53
C ILE A 107 -20.57 -0.22 -3.81
N ASP A 108 -21.75 -0.80 -3.65
CA ASP A 108 -22.74 -0.95 -4.70
C ASP A 108 -23.92 0.00 -4.45
N ILE A 109 -24.33 0.67 -5.51
CA ILE A 109 -25.45 1.63 -5.50
C ILE A 109 -26.54 1.08 -6.41
N LYS A 110 -27.70 0.80 -5.82
CA LYS A 110 -28.88 0.28 -6.50
C LYS A 110 -29.98 1.35 -6.49
N GLY A 111 -30.53 1.63 -7.66
CA GLY A 111 -31.74 2.45 -7.77
C GLY A 111 -32.96 1.55 -7.61
N GLU A 112 -33.73 1.75 -6.56
CA GLU A 112 -35.01 1.09 -6.34
C GLU A 112 -36.19 2.03 -6.59
N GLU A 113 -37.39 1.47 -6.75
CA GLU A 113 -38.62 2.25 -7.06
C GLU A 113 -38.94 3.32 -6.00
N TRP A 114 -38.45 3.14 -4.76
CA TRP A 114 -38.68 4.00 -3.61
C TRP A 114 -37.42 4.73 -3.11
N GLY A 115 -36.27 4.60 -3.79
CA GLY A 115 -35.05 5.31 -3.37
C GLY A 115 -33.75 4.77 -3.96
N ILE A 116 -32.65 5.15 -3.31
CA ILE A 116 -31.30 4.67 -3.62
C ILE A 116 -30.83 3.83 -2.43
N GLU A 117 -30.53 2.57 -2.67
CA GLU A 117 -29.87 1.70 -1.70
C GLU A 117 -28.35 1.76 -1.92
N ILE A 118 -27.61 2.02 -0.85
CA ILE A 118 -26.14 2.06 -0.85
C ILE A 118 -25.69 0.99 0.14
N GLY A 119 -24.97 -0.02 -0.37
CA GLY A 119 -24.49 -1.15 0.42
C GLY A 119 -23.16 -1.68 -0.11
N LYS A 120 -22.69 -2.79 0.44
CA LYS A 120 -21.60 -3.55 -0.17
C LYS A 120 -22.16 -4.47 -1.26
N LEU A 121 -21.34 -4.75 -2.27
CA LEU A 121 -21.69 -5.72 -3.31
C LEU A 121 -21.92 -7.13 -2.73
N ILE A 122 -21.09 -7.52 -1.76
CA ILE A 122 -21.17 -8.79 -1.05
C ILE A 122 -21.33 -8.47 0.44
N ASP A 123 -22.24 -9.16 1.13
CA ASP A 123 -22.37 -9.02 2.58
C ASP A 123 -21.09 -9.54 3.26
N GLU A 124 -20.58 -8.76 4.21
CA GLU A 124 -19.36 -9.11 4.93
C GLU A 124 -19.55 -10.28 5.90
N TYR A 125 -20.79 -10.51 6.35
CA TYR A 125 -21.15 -11.55 7.31
C TYR A 125 -21.83 -12.77 6.66
N ASP A 126 -22.22 -12.67 5.39
CA ASP A 126 -22.95 -13.70 4.66
C ASP A 126 -22.37 -13.84 3.24
N LEU A 127 -21.28 -14.60 3.14
CA LEU A 127 -20.64 -14.88 1.85
C LEU A 127 -21.50 -15.88 1.06
N PRO A 128 -21.64 -15.70 -0.27
CA PRO A 128 -22.37 -16.64 -1.10
C PRO A 128 -21.75 -18.04 -1.00
N ASP A 129 -22.53 -19.02 -0.56
CA ASP A 129 -22.09 -20.41 -0.38
C ASP A 129 -22.81 -21.39 -1.31
N THR A 130 -23.92 -20.97 -1.91
CA THR A 130 -24.67 -21.77 -2.87
C THR A 130 -24.32 -21.39 -4.32
N GLN A 131 -24.37 -22.40 -5.21
CA GLN A 131 -24.13 -22.16 -6.64
C GLN A 131 -25.08 -21.10 -7.22
N SER A 132 -26.34 -21.07 -6.78
CA SER A 132 -27.33 -20.11 -7.28
C SER A 132 -26.98 -18.66 -6.90
N GLU A 133 -26.43 -18.44 -5.72
CA GLU A 133 -26.00 -17.10 -5.28
C GLU A 133 -24.72 -16.68 -5.98
N LEU A 134 -23.77 -17.60 -6.17
CA LEU A 134 -22.54 -17.36 -6.92
C LEU A 134 -22.84 -17.01 -8.38
N ASP A 135 -23.76 -17.74 -9.03
CA ASP A 135 -24.21 -17.46 -10.39
C ASP A 135 -24.91 -16.09 -10.48
N SER A 136 -25.74 -15.75 -9.49
CA SER A 136 -26.42 -14.45 -9.44
C SER A 136 -25.44 -13.30 -9.23
N LEU A 137 -24.44 -13.48 -8.37
CA LEU A 137 -23.36 -12.51 -8.15
C LEU A 137 -22.54 -12.33 -9.43
N LYS A 138 -22.22 -13.43 -10.11
CA LYS A 138 -21.51 -13.43 -11.39
C LYS A 138 -22.27 -12.62 -12.43
N ASP A 139 -23.53 -12.96 -12.69
CA ASP A 139 -24.36 -12.24 -13.65
C ASP A 139 -24.47 -10.75 -13.32
N TYR A 140 -24.62 -10.42 -12.04
CA TYR A 140 -24.68 -9.03 -11.60
C TYR A 140 -23.36 -8.28 -11.83
N VAL A 141 -22.23 -8.86 -11.47
CA VAL A 141 -20.90 -8.29 -11.69
C VAL A 141 -20.61 -8.09 -13.18
N PHE A 142 -20.95 -9.08 -14.01
CA PHE A 142 -20.77 -8.99 -15.47
C PHE A 142 -21.77 -8.04 -16.15
N SER A 143 -22.90 -7.73 -15.51
CA SER A 143 -23.88 -6.77 -16.03
C SER A 143 -23.45 -5.31 -15.94
N LYS A 144 -22.45 -5.00 -15.09
CA LYS A 144 -21.97 -3.63 -14.85
C LYS A 144 -20.51 -3.47 -15.27
N ASP A 145 -20.27 -2.57 -16.22
CA ASP A 145 -18.91 -2.19 -16.67
C ASP A 145 -18.03 -1.60 -15.55
N MET A 146 -18.63 -1.16 -14.42
CA MET A 146 -17.86 -0.67 -13.28
C MET A 146 -17.18 -1.78 -12.48
N TYR A 147 -17.61 -3.02 -12.65
CA TYR A 147 -17.04 -4.19 -11.98
C TYR A 147 -16.27 -5.05 -12.98
N LYS A 148 -16.88 -5.37 -14.12
CA LYS A 148 -16.24 -6.08 -15.22
C LYS A 148 -15.15 -5.22 -15.87
N GLY A 149 -13.94 -5.75 -15.98
CA GLY A 149 -12.77 -5.07 -16.52
C GLY A 149 -12.09 -4.08 -15.56
N ALA A 150 -12.72 -3.76 -14.42
CA ALA A 150 -12.18 -2.85 -13.41
C ALA A 150 -11.74 -3.57 -12.12
N ILE A 151 -12.59 -4.45 -11.59
CA ILE A 151 -12.34 -5.21 -10.34
C ILE A 151 -12.25 -6.71 -10.61
N VAL A 152 -12.92 -7.20 -11.64
CA VAL A 152 -12.89 -8.59 -12.10
C VAL A 152 -12.54 -8.60 -13.59
N SER A 153 -11.71 -9.54 -14.02
CA SER A 153 -11.35 -9.70 -15.43
C SER A 153 -12.54 -10.08 -16.30
N ASP A 154 -12.44 -9.85 -17.62
CA ASP A 154 -13.52 -10.12 -18.57
C ASP A 154 -13.94 -11.59 -18.67
N ASP A 155 -13.05 -12.49 -18.26
CA ASP A 155 -13.23 -13.95 -18.22
C ASP A 155 -13.53 -14.48 -16.81
N GLY A 156 -13.46 -13.63 -15.77
CA GLY A 156 -13.71 -14.03 -14.38
C GLY A 156 -12.60 -14.87 -13.74
N THR A 157 -11.39 -14.86 -14.31
CA THR A 157 -10.21 -15.59 -13.79
C THR A 157 -9.32 -14.73 -12.88
N ALA A 158 -9.52 -13.41 -12.85
CA ALA A 158 -8.74 -12.55 -11.97
C ALA A 158 -9.58 -11.48 -11.26
N THR A 159 -9.16 -11.11 -10.06
CA THR A 159 -9.76 -10.01 -9.29
C THR A 159 -8.72 -9.09 -8.67
N LEU A 160 -9.12 -7.83 -8.47
CA LEU A 160 -8.27 -6.75 -7.99
C LEU A 160 -8.58 -6.40 -6.53
N VAL A 161 -7.53 -6.27 -5.74
CA VAL A 161 -7.55 -5.59 -4.43
C VAL A 161 -6.67 -4.35 -4.52
N MET A 162 -7.30 -3.18 -4.50
CA MET A 162 -6.60 -1.89 -4.49
C MET A 162 -6.58 -1.34 -3.08
N PHE A 163 -5.50 -0.67 -2.70
CA PHE A 163 -5.42 0.04 -1.44
C PHE A 163 -4.62 1.33 -1.57
N THR A 164 -4.95 2.32 -0.74
CA THR A 164 -4.21 3.58 -0.67
C THR A 164 -3.39 3.62 0.61
N LEU A 165 -2.18 4.16 0.53
CA LEU A 165 -1.32 4.32 1.70
C LEU A 165 -1.59 5.67 2.36
N LEU A 166 -1.73 5.64 3.68
CA LEU A 166 -1.82 6.84 4.49
C LEU A 166 -0.43 7.50 4.51
N CYS A 167 -0.40 8.79 4.21
CA CYS A 167 0.84 9.56 4.20
C CYS A 167 1.31 9.79 5.64
N LEU A 168 1.93 8.78 6.25
CA LEU A 168 2.56 8.84 7.56
C LEU A 168 3.94 9.48 7.40
N PHE A 169 4.06 10.75 7.79
CA PHE A 169 5.33 11.46 7.99
C PHE A 169 5.68 11.49 9.46
#